data_AF-A0A2V8ZWX0-F1
#
_entry.id   AF-A0A2V8ZWX0-F1
#
_cell.length_a   1.000
_cell.length_b   1.000
_cell.length_c   1.000
_cell.angle_alpha   90.00
_cell.angle_beta   90.00
_cell.angle_gamma   90.00
#
_symmetry.space_group_name_H-M   'P 1'
#
loop_
_entity.id
_entity.type
_entity.pdbx_description
1 polymer ?
#
loop_
_entity_poly.entity_id
_entity_poly.type
_entity_poly.pdbx_seq_one_letter_code
_entity_poly.pdbx_strand_id
1 'polypeptide(L)'
;MSKLVFATFLVSLVVASTPWPLREQQFEYNKQAEVDAKGNLYVGSDQGKLIWMANTKHCSEVREANDQQTVGCRVLQDRELGNNAPSLQLEIYRKGGHKEIIEPGAPILEWHFSEDGQQVAFSYGQGNGQVTYALYDLATARIIEKLAEPSDESLLPQWAKSQAQIQDESVPMSAVLTDERTKWIAKVLRQIGKIRPGMRRRDLLTVFTTEGGISTRTQRTYVHTECPYIKVTVRFKAVSGESPSLDEDPDDIIESVSQPFLAWSVMD
;
A
#
# COMPACT_ATOMS: atom_id res chain seq x y z
N MET A 1 -87.46 -35.66 0.62
CA MET A 1 -87.52 -34.46 1.48
C MET A 1 -86.26 -33.64 1.20
N SER A 2 -86.44 -32.48 0.60
CA SER A 2 -85.37 -31.57 0.16
C SER A 2 -85.65 -30.22 0.76
N LYS A 3 -84.70 -29.62 1.50
CA LYS A 3 -84.61 -28.17 1.67
C LYS A 3 -83.14 -27.77 1.86
N LEU A 4 -82.63 -27.18 0.79
CA LEU A 4 -81.50 -26.27 0.74
C LEU A 4 -81.84 -25.02 1.59
N VAL A 5 -80.91 -24.55 2.42
CA VAL A 5 -80.97 -23.19 2.99
C VAL A 5 -79.61 -22.53 2.80
N PHE A 6 -79.60 -21.51 1.95
CA PHE A 6 -78.53 -20.53 1.84
C PHE A 6 -78.59 -19.59 3.05
N ALA A 7 -77.47 -19.40 3.73
CA ALA A 7 -77.28 -18.29 4.66
C ALA A 7 -76.03 -17.51 4.24
N THR A 8 -76.28 -16.42 3.54
CA THR A 8 -75.38 -15.30 3.27
C THR A 8 -74.80 -14.74 4.57
N PHE A 9 -73.49 -14.78 4.75
CA PHE A 9 -72.79 -13.97 5.75
C PHE A 9 -72.15 -12.76 5.10
N LEU A 10 -72.54 -11.59 5.62
CA LEU A 10 -72.04 -10.27 5.30
C LEU A 10 -70.52 -10.18 5.53
N VAL A 11 -69.82 -9.68 4.52
CA VAL A 11 -68.43 -9.23 4.60
C VAL A 11 -68.41 -7.91 5.37
N SER A 12 -67.96 -7.93 6.63
CA SER A 12 -67.53 -6.73 7.33
C SER A 12 -66.04 -6.53 7.07
N LEU A 13 -65.70 -5.56 6.22
CA LEU A 13 -64.34 -5.01 6.13
C LEU A 13 -64.03 -4.30 7.45
N VAL A 14 -63.26 -4.95 8.32
CA VAL A 14 -62.49 -4.25 9.36
C VAL A 14 -61.16 -3.88 8.72
N VAL A 15 -61.00 -2.60 8.38
CA VAL A 15 -59.67 -2.04 8.09
C VAL A 15 -58.94 -1.97 9.43
N ALA A 16 -58.32 -3.08 9.81
CA ALA A 16 -57.31 -3.08 10.85
C ALA A 16 -56.10 -2.34 10.26
N SER A 17 -55.99 -1.05 10.56
CA SER A 17 -54.75 -0.31 10.42
C SER A 17 -53.74 -0.94 11.38
N THR A 18 -53.08 -2.01 10.94
CA THR A 18 -51.90 -2.53 11.62
C THR A 18 -50.88 -1.39 11.63
N PRO A 19 -50.42 -0.92 12.80
CA PRO A 19 -49.25 -0.06 12.82
C PRO A 19 -48.12 -0.90 12.24
N TRP A 20 -47.62 -0.49 11.07
CA TRP A 20 -46.34 -0.99 10.58
C TRP A 20 -45.36 -0.94 11.75
N PRO A 21 -44.63 -2.02 12.05
CA PRO A 21 -43.49 -1.87 12.94
C PRO A 21 -42.59 -0.84 12.26
N LEU A 22 -42.38 0.29 12.92
CA LEU A 22 -41.26 1.17 12.64
C LEU A 22 -40.05 0.26 12.69
N ARG A 23 -39.59 -0.10 11.50
CA ARG A 23 -38.32 -0.75 11.27
C ARG A 23 -37.32 0.29 11.75
N GLU A 24 -36.98 0.24 13.03
CA GLU A 24 -35.77 0.88 13.53
C GLU A 24 -34.67 0.38 12.59
N GLN A 25 -34.26 1.27 11.68
CA GLN A 25 -32.98 1.13 11.00
C GLN A 25 -31.95 1.27 12.11
N GLN A 26 -31.70 0.15 12.79
CA GLN A 26 -30.50 -0.08 13.54
C GLN A 26 -29.40 -0.05 12.49
N PHE A 27 -28.87 1.15 12.24
CA PHE A 27 -27.63 1.30 11.50
C PHE A 27 -26.62 0.36 12.15
N GLU A 28 -26.18 -0.67 11.43
CA GLU A 28 -24.97 -1.41 11.74
C GLU A 28 -23.80 -0.41 11.70
N TYR A 29 -23.66 0.34 12.77
CA TYR A 29 -22.48 1.12 13.00
C TYR A 29 -21.40 0.14 13.48
N ASN A 30 -20.75 -0.52 12.53
CA ASN A 30 -19.43 -1.10 12.77
C ASN A 30 -18.48 0.10 12.90
N LYS A 31 -18.34 0.62 14.12
CA LYS A 31 -17.65 1.88 14.38
C LYS A 31 -16.17 1.65 14.41
N GLN A 32 -15.60 1.77 13.23
CA GLN A 32 -14.19 1.67 12.97
C GLN A 32 -13.47 2.88 13.56
N ALA A 33 -12.20 2.71 13.90
CA ALA A 33 -11.34 3.86 14.08
C ALA A 33 -11.19 4.58 12.74
N GLU A 34 -11.17 5.90 12.77
CA GLU A 34 -11.14 6.72 11.55
C GLU A 34 -10.25 7.95 11.72
N VAL A 35 -9.64 8.37 10.62
CA VAL A 35 -8.97 9.67 10.51
C VAL A 35 -9.78 10.54 9.55
N ASP A 36 -10.33 11.64 10.05
CA ASP A 36 -11.12 12.55 9.21
C ASP A 36 -10.24 13.36 8.24
N ALA A 37 -10.88 14.04 7.27
CA ALA A 37 -10.18 14.88 6.30
C ALA A 37 -9.42 16.08 6.92
N LYS A 38 -9.65 16.40 8.20
CA LYS A 38 -8.93 17.44 8.96
C LYS A 38 -7.77 16.85 9.77
N GLY A 39 -7.55 15.54 9.67
CA GLY A 39 -6.53 14.82 10.43
C GLY A 39 -6.92 14.59 11.88
N ASN A 40 -8.20 14.59 12.25
CA ASN A 40 -8.60 14.18 13.60
C ASN A 40 -8.75 12.66 13.65
N LEU A 41 -8.14 12.05 14.66
CA LEU A 41 -8.19 10.62 14.93
C LEU A 41 -9.33 10.33 15.90
N TYR A 42 -10.20 9.40 15.51
CA TYR A 42 -11.29 8.90 16.33
C TYR A 42 -11.20 7.38 16.49
N VAL A 43 -11.69 6.88 17.63
CA VAL A 43 -11.87 5.44 17.87
C VAL A 43 -13.30 5.16 18.33
N GLY A 44 -13.81 3.96 18.08
CA GLY A 44 -15.12 3.55 18.59
C GLY A 44 -15.14 3.43 20.12
N SER A 45 -16.25 3.79 20.75
CA SER A 45 -16.53 3.45 22.16
C SER A 45 -17.23 2.10 22.31
N ASP A 46 -17.39 1.61 23.53
CA ASP A 46 -18.19 0.39 23.80
C ASP A 46 -19.68 0.57 23.50
N GLN A 47 -20.18 1.80 23.61
CA GLN A 47 -21.53 2.21 23.16
C GLN A 47 -21.57 2.51 21.65
N GLY A 48 -20.48 2.15 20.98
CA GLY A 48 -20.17 2.47 19.63
C GLY A 48 -19.66 3.90 19.42
N LYS A 49 -20.26 4.97 19.97
CA LYS A 49 -19.95 6.39 19.60
C LYS A 49 -18.45 6.67 19.35
N LEU A 50 -18.14 7.47 18.34
CA LEU A 50 -16.76 7.89 18.08
C LEU A 50 -16.25 8.78 19.20
N ILE A 51 -15.04 8.48 19.67
CA ILE A 51 -14.30 9.24 20.67
C ILE A 51 -13.15 9.92 19.94
N TRP A 52 -13.08 11.24 20.02
CA TRP A 52 -11.92 11.99 19.53
C TRP A 52 -10.71 11.70 20.41
N MET A 53 -9.59 11.32 19.80
CA MET A 53 -8.38 10.93 20.51
C MET A 53 -7.26 11.95 20.38
N ALA A 54 -6.99 12.39 19.15
CA ALA A 54 -5.90 13.30 18.85
C ALA A 54 -6.02 13.92 17.45
N ASN A 55 -5.07 14.78 17.08
CA ASN A 55 -4.94 15.32 15.73
C ASN A 55 -3.62 14.90 15.11
N THR A 56 -3.63 14.27 13.94
CA THR A 56 -2.47 13.66 13.29
C THR A 56 -1.34 14.62 12.92
N LYS A 57 -1.52 15.95 13.09
CA LYS A 57 -0.43 16.93 12.95
C LYS A 57 0.75 16.70 13.88
N HIS A 58 0.56 16.01 15.01
CA HIS A 58 1.68 15.62 15.89
C HIS A 58 2.25 14.23 15.54
N CYS A 59 1.72 13.56 14.50
CA CYS A 59 2.20 12.27 14.03
C CYS A 59 3.10 12.47 12.81
N SER A 60 4.27 11.83 12.83
CA SER A 60 5.14 11.69 11.66
C SER A 60 4.60 10.65 10.69
N GLU A 61 3.84 9.69 11.22
CA GLU A 61 3.25 8.59 10.50
C GLU A 61 2.05 8.07 11.28
N VAL A 62 0.98 7.72 10.57
CA VAL A 62 -0.24 7.14 11.11
C VAL A 62 -0.54 5.86 10.37
N ARG A 63 -0.90 4.80 11.08
CA ARG A 63 -1.35 3.53 10.49
C ARG A 63 -2.59 3.03 11.22
N GLU A 64 -3.51 2.44 10.47
CA GLU A 64 -4.68 1.74 11.00
C GLU A 64 -4.37 0.24 11.03
N ALA A 65 -4.80 -0.45 12.08
CA ALA A 65 -4.70 -1.89 12.16
C ALA A 65 -5.84 -2.58 11.39
N ASN A 66 -5.65 -3.86 11.04
CA ASN A 66 -6.66 -4.64 10.31
C ASN A 66 -7.96 -4.86 11.08
N ASP A 67 -7.94 -4.82 12.43
CA ASP A 67 -9.16 -4.84 13.24
C ASP A 67 -10.07 -3.64 12.99
N GLN A 68 -9.56 -2.58 12.34
CA GLN A 68 -10.22 -1.30 12.15
C GLN A 68 -10.69 -0.69 13.47
N GLN A 69 -10.08 -1.02 14.59
CA GLN A 69 -10.40 -0.53 15.93
C GLN A 69 -9.18 0.09 16.61
N THR A 70 -8.00 -0.10 16.02
CA THR A 70 -6.71 0.33 16.55
C THR A 70 -5.98 1.22 15.54
N VAL A 71 -5.43 2.34 16.01
CA VAL A 71 -4.65 3.28 15.20
C VAL A 71 -3.35 3.60 15.92
N GLY A 72 -2.24 3.57 15.19
CA GLY A 72 -0.93 3.94 15.70
C GLY A 72 -0.48 5.28 15.14
N CYS A 73 0.24 6.04 15.95
CA CYS A 73 0.80 7.34 15.62
C CYS A 73 2.25 7.41 16.11
N ARG A 74 3.21 7.48 15.19
CA ARG A 74 4.61 7.74 15.56
C ARG A 74 4.77 9.24 15.76
N VAL A 75 4.99 9.69 16.99
CA VAL A 75 4.93 11.11 17.37
C VAL A 75 6.09 11.90 16.76
N LEU A 76 5.82 13.07 16.19
CA LEU A 76 6.85 14.04 15.79
C LEU A 76 7.54 14.56 17.05
N GLN A 77 8.86 14.48 17.10
CA GLN A 77 9.61 15.21 18.11
C GLN A 77 9.59 16.70 17.75
N ASP A 78 9.49 17.56 18.78
CA ASP A 78 9.17 18.98 18.65
C ASP A 78 10.04 19.71 17.61
N ARG A 79 9.39 20.35 16.64
CA ARG A 79 10.05 21.10 15.55
C ARG A 79 10.75 22.37 16.04
N GLU A 80 10.45 22.84 17.25
CA GLU A 80 11.06 24.06 17.79
C GLU A 80 12.58 23.95 18.03
N LEU A 81 13.14 22.74 18.03
CA LEU A 81 14.58 22.50 18.20
C LEU A 81 15.38 22.43 16.88
N GLY A 82 14.76 22.65 15.72
CA GLY A 82 15.45 22.71 14.42
C GLY A 82 16.15 21.42 13.97
N ASN A 83 15.99 20.32 14.70
CA ASN A 83 16.57 19.02 14.41
C ASN A 83 15.50 18.04 13.95
N ASN A 84 15.74 17.37 12.81
CA ASN A 84 14.98 16.21 12.33
C ASN A 84 15.26 14.98 13.21
N ALA A 85 15.13 15.12 14.52
CA ALA A 85 15.41 14.03 15.43
C ALA A 85 14.36 12.92 15.23
N PRO A 86 14.80 11.66 15.06
CA PRO A 86 13.88 10.56 14.81
C PRO A 86 13.05 10.26 16.07
N SER A 87 11.78 9.93 15.86
CA SER A 87 10.79 9.77 16.94
C SER A 87 11.20 8.69 17.94
N LEU A 88 11.06 8.99 19.23
CA LEU A 88 11.27 8.03 20.32
C LEU A 88 9.97 7.39 20.81
N GLN A 89 8.82 7.81 20.28
CA GLN A 89 7.52 7.57 20.88
C GLN A 89 6.50 7.11 19.84
N LEU A 90 5.84 6.00 20.15
CA LEU A 90 4.71 5.48 19.40
C LEU A 90 3.47 5.48 20.31
N GLU A 91 2.42 6.17 19.87
CA GLU A 91 1.13 6.19 20.55
C GLU A 91 0.16 5.24 19.84
N ILE A 92 -0.50 4.37 20.60
CA ILE A 92 -1.49 3.43 20.08
C ILE A 92 -2.85 3.76 20.69
N TYR A 93 -3.81 4.07 19.82
CA TYR A 93 -5.18 4.43 20.15
C TYR A 93 -6.10 3.26 19.87
N ARG A 94 -6.89 2.83 20.86
CA ARG A 94 -7.73 1.64 20.78
C ARG A 94 -9.18 1.96 21.13
N LYS A 95 -10.07 1.07 20.72
CA LYS A 95 -11.48 1.06 21.12
C LYS A 95 -11.65 1.34 22.63
N GLY A 96 -12.71 2.08 22.95
CA GLY A 96 -13.00 2.53 24.31
C GLY A 96 -12.25 3.78 24.73
N GLY A 97 -11.46 4.39 23.83
CA GLY A 97 -10.70 5.60 24.11
C GLY A 97 -9.41 5.33 24.89
N HIS A 98 -8.84 4.13 24.74
CA HIS A 98 -7.59 3.77 25.39
C HIS A 98 -6.40 4.28 24.58
N LYS A 99 -5.39 4.81 25.28
CA LYS A 99 -4.12 5.24 24.69
C LYS A 99 -2.96 4.55 25.38
N GLU A 100 -2.15 3.84 24.60
CA GLU A 100 -0.89 3.25 25.03
C GLU A 100 0.28 4.05 24.46
N ILE A 101 1.36 4.17 25.23
CA ILE A 101 2.58 4.86 24.82
C ILE A 101 3.74 3.87 24.88
N ILE A 102 4.43 3.71 23.76
CA ILE A 102 5.62 2.86 23.62
C ILE A 102 6.83 3.76 23.38
N GLU A 103 7.77 3.73 24.33
CA GLU A 103 9.01 4.52 24.28
C GLU A 103 10.22 3.60 24.56
N PRO A 104 10.89 3.06 23.53
CA PRO A 104 12.00 2.15 23.73
C PRO A 104 13.30 2.84 24.19
N GLY A 105 13.28 4.17 24.36
CA GLY A 105 14.46 4.96 24.75
C GLY A 105 15.47 5.19 23.63
N ALA A 106 15.18 4.74 22.40
CA ALA A 106 15.95 5.02 21.21
C ALA A 106 15.01 5.29 20.02
N PRO A 107 15.53 5.88 18.93
CA PRO A 107 14.74 6.17 17.75
C PRO A 107 14.00 4.97 17.17
N ILE A 108 12.69 5.11 16.96
CA ILE A 108 11.83 4.15 16.28
C ILE A 108 12.03 4.33 14.77
N LEU A 109 12.63 3.32 14.14
CA LEU A 109 13.00 3.34 12.73
C LEU A 109 11.81 2.89 11.87
N GLU A 110 11.26 1.72 12.17
CA GLU A 110 10.07 1.16 11.53
C GLU A 110 9.11 0.57 12.55
N TRP A 111 7.82 0.49 12.21
CA TRP A 111 6.81 -0.17 13.02
C TRP A 111 5.62 -0.60 12.17
N HIS A 112 4.89 -1.62 12.62
CA HIS A 112 3.62 -2.06 12.03
C HIS A 112 2.79 -2.86 13.04
N PHE A 113 1.50 -3.01 12.74
CA PHE A 113 0.61 -3.89 13.51
C PHE A 113 0.79 -5.35 13.07
N SER A 114 0.79 -6.26 14.05
CA SER A 114 0.78 -7.72 13.86
C SER A 114 -0.46 -8.32 14.54
N GLU A 115 -0.82 -9.55 14.18
CA GLU A 115 -1.97 -10.30 14.74
C GLU A 115 -3.26 -9.45 14.74
N ASP A 116 -3.60 -8.90 13.58
CA ASP A 116 -4.76 -8.04 13.34
C ASP A 116 -4.89 -6.84 14.29
N GLY A 117 -3.78 -6.27 14.75
CA GLY A 117 -3.80 -5.10 15.65
C GLY A 117 -3.78 -5.44 17.13
N GLN A 118 -3.56 -6.71 17.49
CA GLN A 118 -3.32 -7.10 18.89
C GLN A 118 -1.86 -6.84 19.32
N GLN A 119 -0.94 -6.82 18.37
CA GLN A 119 0.48 -6.64 18.61
C GLN A 119 1.05 -5.50 17.77
N VAL A 120 2.15 -4.93 18.25
CA VAL A 120 2.94 -3.93 17.53
C VAL A 120 4.37 -4.44 17.42
N ALA A 121 4.82 -4.64 16.19
CA ALA A 121 6.21 -4.87 15.89
C ALA A 121 6.89 -3.54 15.58
N PHE A 122 8.07 -3.32 16.13
CA PHE A 122 8.86 -2.12 15.82
C PHE A 122 10.35 -2.38 15.94
N SER A 123 11.13 -1.66 15.14
CA SER A 123 12.58 -1.62 15.21
C SER A 123 13.03 -0.27 15.76
N TYR A 124 14.05 -0.29 16.61
CA TYR A 124 14.61 0.90 17.21
C TYR A 124 16.13 0.80 17.37
N GLY A 125 16.79 1.94 17.30
CA GLY A 125 18.24 2.03 17.39
C GLY A 125 18.75 3.36 16.89
N GLN A 126 20.06 3.58 16.97
CA GLN A 126 20.67 4.71 16.29
C GLN A 126 20.98 4.28 14.85
N GLY A 127 20.81 5.17 13.87
CA GLY A 127 20.96 4.82 12.44
C GLY A 127 22.32 4.25 12.02
N ASN A 128 23.33 4.33 12.90
CA ASN A 128 24.68 3.78 12.69
C ASN A 128 25.04 2.69 13.73
N GLY A 129 24.09 2.26 14.55
CA GLY A 129 24.29 1.32 15.67
C GLY A 129 23.47 0.04 15.51
N GLN A 130 23.55 -0.86 16.50
CA GLN A 130 22.77 -2.10 16.52
C GLN A 130 21.27 -1.78 16.53
N VAL A 131 20.55 -2.19 15.50
CA VAL A 131 19.09 -2.15 15.48
C VAL A 131 18.56 -3.27 16.38
N THR A 132 17.50 -2.97 17.11
CA THR A 132 16.80 -3.92 17.95
C THR A 132 15.34 -3.98 17.53
N TYR A 133 14.81 -5.17 17.34
CA TYR A 133 13.41 -5.41 17.03
C TYR A 133 12.70 -5.84 18.31
N ALA A 134 11.48 -5.36 18.50
CA ALA A 134 10.62 -5.76 19.60
C ALA A 134 9.19 -6.01 19.12
N LEU A 135 8.60 -7.05 19.69
CA LEU A 135 7.19 -7.38 19.54
C LEU A 135 6.48 -7.04 20.84
N TYR A 136 5.49 -6.16 20.77
CA TYR A 136 4.76 -5.64 21.92
C TYR A 136 3.31 -6.08 21.88
N ASP A 137 2.83 -6.64 22.98
CA ASP A 137 1.44 -7.03 23.17
C ASP A 137 0.62 -5.86 23.71
N LEU A 138 -0.42 -5.47 22.98
CA LEU A 138 -1.29 -4.37 23.40
C LEU A 138 -2.27 -4.77 24.50
N ALA A 139 -2.56 -6.05 24.67
CA ALA A 139 -3.48 -6.50 25.73
C ALA A 139 -2.82 -6.44 27.12
N THR A 140 -1.55 -6.83 27.22
CA THR A 140 -0.79 -6.88 28.47
C THR A 140 0.16 -5.71 28.66
N ALA A 141 0.31 -4.84 27.65
CA ALA A 141 1.23 -3.71 27.65
C ALA A 141 2.69 -4.13 27.93
N ARG A 142 3.15 -5.19 27.24
CA ARG A 142 4.48 -5.79 27.47
C ARG A 142 5.16 -6.16 26.18
N ILE A 143 6.49 -6.07 26.19
CA ILE A 143 7.33 -6.68 25.16
C ILE A 143 7.27 -8.20 25.34
N ILE A 144 6.80 -8.92 24.32
CA ILE A 144 6.78 -10.38 24.26
C ILE A 144 8.14 -10.90 23.83
N GLU A 145 8.73 -10.29 22.80
CA GLU A 145 9.96 -10.74 22.18
C GLU A 145 10.85 -9.54 21.85
N LYS A 146 12.16 -9.73 21.97
CA LYS A 146 13.17 -8.74 21.63
C LYS A 146 14.37 -9.45 21.02
N LEU A 147 14.81 -8.98 19.85
CA LEU A 147 15.97 -9.54 19.15
C LEU A 147 16.87 -8.41 18.64
N ALA A 148 18.17 -8.62 18.73
CA ALA A 148 19.13 -7.78 18.05
C ALA A 148 19.12 -8.13 16.55
N GLU A 149 19.39 -7.14 15.71
CA GLU A 149 19.52 -7.32 14.27
C GLU A 149 20.52 -8.44 13.95
N PRO A 150 20.09 -9.50 13.24
CA PRO A 150 20.99 -10.56 12.82
C PRO A 150 21.94 -10.04 11.73
N SER A 151 23.07 -10.72 11.53
CA SER A 151 23.97 -10.42 10.40
C SER A 151 23.33 -10.71 9.03
N ASP A 152 22.29 -11.54 9.01
CA ASP A 152 21.51 -11.91 7.83
C ASP A 152 20.03 -11.63 8.12
N GLU A 153 19.48 -10.59 7.48
CA GLU A 153 18.10 -10.15 7.65
C GLU A 153 17.06 -11.23 7.30
N SER A 154 17.42 -12.22 6.45
CA SER A 154 16.51 -13.32 6.10
C SER A 154 16.13 -14.18 7.32
N LEU A 155 16.95 -14.15 8.38
CA LEU A 155 16.72 -14.86 9.63
C LEU A 155 15.75 -14.15 10.58
N LEU A 156 15.29 -12.93 10.24
CA LEU A 156 14.28 -12.25 11.03
C LEU A 156 12.99 -13.09 11.08
N PRO A 157 12.30 -13.16 12.24
CA PRO A 157 10.96 -13.73 12.28
C PRO A 157 10.01 -12.85 11.46
N GLN A 158 8.91 -13.43 10.97
CA GLN A 158 7.96 -12.72 10.09
C GLN A 158 7.45 -11.40 10.68
N TRP A 159 7.21 -11.34 11.99
CA TRP A 159 6.76 -10.12 12.67
C TRP A 159 7.81 -9.01 12.67
N ALA A 160 9.09 -9.32 12.55
CA ALA A 160 10.18 -8.32 12.58
C ALA A 160 10.52 -7.78 11.19
N LYS A 161 9.98 -8.37 10.13
CA LYS A 161 10.24 -7.95 8.74
C LYS A 161 9.43 -6.72 8.38
N SER A 162 9.99 -5.86 7.54
CA SER A 162 9.25 -4.75 6.95
C SER A 162 8.18 -5.26 5.99
N GLN A 163 7.17 -4.44 5.70
CA GLN A 163 6.13 -4.81 4.74
C GLN A 163 6.71 -5.13 3.35
N ALA A 164 7.79 -4.45 2.96
CA ALA A 164 8.47 -4.70 1.70
C ALA A 164 9.17 -6.08 1.70
N GLN A 165 9.82 -6.45 2.81
CA GLN A 165 10.42 -7.78 2.96
C GLN A 165 9.36 -8.88 2.95
N ILE A 166 8.25 -8.69 3.67
CA ILE A 166 7.12 -9.65 3.67
C ILE A 166 6.56 -9.80 2.25
N GLN A 167 6.40 -8.70 1.52
CA GLN A 167 5.93 -8.73 0.13
C GLN A 167 6.91 -9.45 -0.80
N ASP A 168 8.22 -9.22 -0.65
CA ASP A 168 9.25 -9.89 -1.45
C ASP A 168 9.23 -11.41 -1.20
N GLU A 169 9.16 -11.84 0.05
CA GLU A 169 9.04 -13.27 0.42
C GLU A 169 7.72 -13.89 -0.02
N SER A 170 6.65 -13.09 -0.10
CA SER A 170 5.35 -13.56 -0.59
C SER A 170 5.37 -13.89 -2.08
N VAL A 171 6.39 -13.43 -2.84
CA VAL A 171 6.53 -13.74 -4.26
C VAL A 171 6.72 -15.25 -4.40
N PRO A 172 5.72 -15.98 -4.91
CA PRO A 172 5.79 -17.43 -4.87
C PRO A 172 6.88 -17.90 -5.83
N MET A 173 7.88 -18.62 -5.31
CA MET A 173 9.02 -19.19 -6.06
C MET A 173 8.80 -20.68 -6.33
N SER A 174 7.58 -21.08 -6.70
CA SER A 174 7.32 -22.47 -7.08
C SER A 174 7.97 -22.80 -8.43
N ALA A 175 8.33 -24.05 -8.66
CA ALA A 175 8.92 -24.48 -9.93
C ALA A 175 8.00 -24.20 -11.14
N VAL A 176 6.68 -24.33 -10.96
CA VAL A 176 5.68 -24.03 -12.00
C VAL A 176 5.69 -22.54 -12.35
N LEU A 177 5.67 -21.66 -11.35
CA LEU A 177 5.73 -20.22 -11.56
C LEU A 177 7.06 -19.78 -12.16
N THR A 178 8.17 -20.43 -11.79
CA THR A 178 9.49 -20.19 -12.37
C THR A 178 9.52 -20.53 -13.86
N ASP A 179 8.91 -21.65 -14.26
CA ASP A 179 8.78 -22.03 -15.68
C ASP A 179 7.89 -21.04 -16.45
N GLU A 180 6.75 -20.64 -15.89
CA GLU A 180 5.87 -19.62 -16.48
C GLU A 180 6.57 -18.26 -16.64
N ARG A 181 7.29 -17.79 -15.62
CA ARG A 181 8.09 -16.55 -15.67
C ARG A 181 9.19 -16.63 -16.70
N THR A 182 9.87 -17.76 -16.81
CA THR A 182 10.93 -17.99 -17.81
C THR A 182 10.36 -17.97 -19.22
N LYS A 183 9.20 -18.61 -19.44
CA LYS A 183 8.47 -18.55 -20.73
C LYS A 183 8.02 -17.13 -21.06
N TRP A 184 7.53 -16.38 -20.08
CA TRP A 184 7.16 -14.98 -20.26
C TRP A 184 8.38 -14.10 -20.61
N ILE A 185 9.50 -14.22 -19.87
CA ILE A 185 10.76 -13.51 -20.19
C ILE A 185 11.22 -13.86 -21.60
N ALA A 186 11.20 -15.15 -21.99
CA ALA A 186 11.58 -15.56 -23.34
C ALA A 186 10.66 -14.95 -24.41
N LYS A 187 9.36 -14.82 -24.15
CA LYS A 187 8.42 -14.13 -25.03
C LYS A 187 8.75 -12.64 -25.15
N VAL A 188 9.01 -11.96 -24.03
CA VAL A 188 9.40 -10.54 -24.01
C VAL A 188 10.69 -10.33 -24.78
N LEU A 189 11.74 -11.12 -24.54
CA LEU A 189 13.00 -11.03 -25.28
C LEU A 189 12.82 -11.21 -26.79
N ARG A 190 11.90 -12.10 -27.22
CA ARG A 190 11.54 -12.23 -28.64
C ARG A 190 10.80 -11.02 -29.18
N GLN A 191 9.94 -10.36 -28.39
CA GLN A 191 9.27 -9.12 -28.79
C GLN A 191 10.28 -7.99 -28.95
N ILE A 192 11.17 -7.81 -27.97
CA ILE A 192 12.24 -6.81 -28.01
C ILE A 192 13.15 -7.04 -29.22
N GLY A 193 13.53 -8.28 -29.51
CA GLY A 193 14.36 -8.64 -30.67
C GLY A 193 13.72 -8.40 -32.05
N LYS A 194 12.42 -8.06 -32.11
CA LYS A 194 11.77 -7.60 -33.36
C LYS A 194 12.08 -6.14 -33.67
N ILE A 195 12.42 -5.34 -32.66
CA ILE A 195 12.83 -3.95 -32.84
C ILE A 195 14.27 -3.94 -33.35
N ARG A 196 14.49 -3.33 -34.52
CA ARG A 196 15.78 -3.34 -35.21
C ARG A 196 16.17 -1.95 -35.70
N PRO A 197 17.48 -1.70 -35.88
CA PRO A 197 17.95 -0.53 -36.63
C PRO A 197 17.22 -0.41 -37.98
N GLY A 198 16.86 0.82 -38.34
CA GLY A 198 16.10 1.16 -39.55
C GLY A 198 14.58 1.25 -39.36
N MET A 199 14.03 0.75 -38.25
CA MET A 199 12.62 0.95 -37.87
C MET A 199 12.40 2.37 -37.32
N ARG A 200 11.14 2.78 -37.17
CA ARG A 200 10.79 4.13 -36.68
C ARG A 200 10.56 4.14 -35.17
N ARG A 201 10.70 5.30 -34.52
CA ARG A 201 10.35 5.48 -33.10
C ARG A 201 8.94 5.01 -32.79
N ARG A 202 7.96 5.30 -33.65
CA ARG A 202 6.59 4.81 -33.49
C ARG A 202 6.49 3.28 -33.37
N ASP A 203 7.36 2.52 -34.05
CA ASP A 203 7.35 1.05 -33.99
C ASP A 203 7.88 0.56 -32.63
N LEU A 204 8.91 1.22 -32.09
CA LEU A 204 9.42 0.98 -30.73
C LEU A 204 8.34 1.19 -29.68
N LEU A 205 7.55 2.27 -29.81
CA LEU A 205 6.50 2.66 -28.87
C LEU A 205 5.32 1.66 -28.81
N THR A 206 5.29 0.64 -29.66
CA THR A 206 4.32 -0.46 -29.57
C THR A 206 4.68 -1.50 -28.51
N VAL A 207 5.96 -1.57 -28.13
CA VAL A 207 6.52 -2.53 -27.15
C VAL A 207 7.03 -1.82 -25.90
N PHE A 208 7.45 -0.57 -26.04
CA PHE A 208 8.04 0.21 -24.97
C PHE A 208 7.29 1.52 -24.73
N THR A 209 7.45 2.08 -23.54
CA THR A 209 7.04 3.44 -23.19
C THR A 209 8.23 4.24 -22.67
N THR A 210 8.05 5.55 -22.53
CA THR A 210 9.08 6.45 -22.01
C THR A 210 9.25 6.29 -20.51
N GLU A 211 10.50 6.25 -20.05
CA GLU A 211 10.85 6.47 -18.64
C GLU A 211 11.21 7.94 -18.42
N GLY A 212 11.05 8.43 -17.18
CA GLY A 212 11.57 9.72 -16.74
C GLY A 212 13.10 9.83 -16.85
N GLY A 213 13.63 10.99 -16.46
CA GLY A 213 15.05 11.29 -16.46
C GLY A 213 15.57 12.03 -17.70
N ILE A 214 16.90 12.16 -17.78
CA ILE A 214 17.57 12.97 -18.80
C ILE A 214 17.57 12.21 -20.14
N SER A 215 16.83 12.75 -21.12
CA SER A 215 16.77 12.23 -22.50
C SER A 215 17.05 13.33 -23.51
N THR A 216 17.54 12.95 -24.69
CA THR A 216 17.61 13.83 -25.86
C THR A 216 16.81 13.21 -27.01
N ARG A 217 16.43 14.02 -28.01
CA ARG A 217 15.78 13.52 -29.23
C ARG A 217 16.55 12.36 -29.88
N THR A 218 17.89 12.34 -29.79
CA THR A 218 18.72 11.32 -30.45
C THR A 218 19.08 10.16 -29.53
N GLN A 219 18.82 10.23 -28.22
CA GLN A 219 19.15 9.16 -27.28
C GLN A 219 18.20 9.15 -26.08
N ARG A 220 17.56 8.01 -25.84
CA ARG A 220 16.66 7.82 -24.70
C ARG A 220 16.65 6.38 -24.19
N THR A 221 16.38 6.22 -22.89
CA THR A 221 16.04 4.93 -22.29
C THR A 221 14.52 4.75 -22.28
N TYR A 222 14.08 3.60 -22.80
CA TYR A 222 12.70 3.19 -22.82
C TYR A 222 12.50 1.95 -21.96
N VAL A 223 11.30 1.80 -21.42
CA VAL A 223 10.92 0.73 -20.50
C VAL A 223 9.80 -0.12 -21.11
N HIS A 224 9.83 -1.44 -20.89
CA HIS A 224 8.84 -2.35 -21.46
C HIS A 224 7.45 -2.06 -20.86
N THR A 225 6.41 -2.08 -21.69
CA THR A 225 5.06 -1.66 -21.28
C THR A 225 4.44 -2.53 -20.17
N GLU A 226 4.72 -3.84 -20.17
CA GLU A 226 4.23 -4.76 -19.13
C GLU A 226 5.14 -4.82 -17.89
N CYS A 227 6.40 -4.34 -17.97
CA CYS A 227 7.36 -4.45 -16.88
C CYS A 227 8.40 -3.33 -16.98
N PRO A 228 8.23 -2.23 -16.21
CA PRO A 228 9.12 -1.07 -16.29
C PRO A 228 10.59 -1.35 -15.91
N TYR A 229 10.86 -2.49 -15.29
CA TYR A 229 12.22 -2.91 -14.95
C TYR A 229 13.03 -3.43 -16.14
N ILE A 230 12.37 -3.81 -17.24
CA ILE A 230 13.05 -4.24 -18.47
C ILE A 230 13.27 -3.02 -19.35
N LYS A 231 14.53 -2.69 -19.61
CA LYS A 231 14.91 -1.43 -20.27
C LYS A 231 15.75 -1.65 -21.50
N VAL A 232 15.67 -0.68 -22.42
CA VAL A 232 16.60 -0.52 -23.53
C VAL A 232 16.97 0.95 -23.70
N THR A 233 18.24 1.23 -23.93
CA THR A 233 18.69 2.51 -24.48
C THR A 233 18.69 2.45 -25.99
N VAL A 234 18.11 3.47 -26.62
CA VAL A 234 17.94 3.59 -28.07
C VAL A 234 18.57 4.88 -28.56
N ARG A 235 19.31 4.81 -29.67
CA ARG A 235 19.77 5.98 -30.41
C ARG A 235 18.97 6.15 -31.69
N PHE A 236 18.67 7.39 -32.04
CA PHE A 236 17.91 7.74 -33.23
C PHE A 236 18.65 8.69 -34.16
N LYS A 237 18.37 8.54 -35.45
CA LYS A 237 18.70 9.48 -36.50
C LYS A 237 17.45 10.25 -36.91
N ALA A 238 17.51 11.58 -36.87
CA ALA A 238 16.41 12.44 -37.30
C ALA A 238 16.16 12.33 -38.81
N VAL A 239 14.88 12.30 -39.22
CA VAL A 239 14.49 12.20 -40.64
C VAL A 239 14.54 13.55 -41.36
N SER A 240 14.26 14.66 -40.67
CA SER A 240 14.40 16.01 -41.21
C SER A 240 15.80 16.57 -40.88
N GLY A 241 16.54 16.94 -41.93
CA GLY A 241 17.89 17.51 -41.82
C GLY A 241 17.96 18.98 -41.35
N GLU A 242 16.87 19.53 -40.79
CA GLU A 242 16.82 20.94 -40.38
C GLU A 242 16.73 21.06 -38.85
N SER A 243 17.85 21.57 -38.27
CA SER A 243 18.00 22.12 -36.91
C SER A 243 17.63 21.20 -35.71
N PRO A 244 18.26 21.36 -34.53
CA PRO A 244 18.02 20.50 -33.39
C PRO A 244 16.71 20.93 -32.71
N SER A 245 15.55 20.54 -33.27
CA SER A 245 14.33 20.53 -32.45
C SER A 245 14.55 19.56 -31.30
N LEU A 246 14.31 20.00 -30.07
CA LEU A 246 14.37 19.15 -28.88
C LEU A 246 13.24 18.11 -28.89
N ASP A 247 12.20 18.35 -29.68
CA ASP A 247 11.00 17.54 -29.73
C ASP A 247 11.25 16.21 -30.45
N GLU A 248 10.87 15.12 -29.78
CA GLU A 248 10.92 13.76 -30.32
C GLU A 248 9.93 13.59 -31.49
N ASP A 249 10.43 13.20 -32.67
CA ASP A 249 9.59 12.88 -33.82
C ASP A 249 9.27 11.36 -33.86
N PRO A 250 8.00 10.93 -34.00
CA PRO A 250 7.64 9.53 -34.18
C PRO A 250 8.27 8.84 -35.41
N ASP A 251 8.70 9.62 -36.41
CA ASP A 251 9.36 9.14 -37.62
C ASP A 251 10.88 9.03 -37.53
N ASP A 252 11.48 9.46 -36.41
CA ASP A 252 12.91 9.28 -36.18
C ASP A 252 13.31 7.79 -36.33
N ILE A 253 14.42 7.57 -37.04
CA ILE A 253 14.88 6.22 -37.40
C ILE A 253 15.78 5.68 -36.29
N ILE A 254 15.50 4.46 -35.84
CA ILE A 254 16.32 3.74 -34.88
C ILE A 254 17.69 3.49 -35.53
N GLU A 255 18.74 4.07 -34.95
CA GLU A 255 20.12 3.84 -35.35
C GLU A 255 20.70 2.63 -34.62
N SER A 256 20.45 2.54 -33.31
CA SER A 256 20.89 1.40 -32.50
C SER A 256 19.97 1.17 -31.31
N VAL A 257 19.89 -0.10 -30.90
CA VAL A 257 19.18 -0.56 -29.70
C VAL A 257 20.19 -1.37 -28.88
N SER A 258 20.32 -1.04 -27.61
CA SER A 258 21.15 -1.82 -26.67
C SER A 258 20.55 -3.21 -26.40
N GLN A 259 21.35 -4.10 -25.81
CA GLN A 259 20.81 -5.32 -25.22
C GLN A 259 19.84 -4.95 -24.08
N PRO A 260 18.71 -5.68 -23.92
CA PRO A 260 17.80 -5.43 -22.82
C PRO A 260 18.50 -5.67 -21.49
N PHE A 261 18.26 -4.81 -20.51
CA PHE A 261 18.82 -4.89 -19.17
C PHE A 261 17.75 -4.67 -18.10
N LEU A 262 18.03 -5.13 -16.88
CA LEU A 262 17.19 -4.92 -15.71
C LEU A 262 17.71 -3.74 -14.89
N ALA A 263 16.82 -2.82 -14.53
CA ALA A 263 17.12 -1.73 -13.61
C ALA A 263 15.86 -1.26 -12.89
N TRP A 264 16.00 -0.73 -11.68
CA TRP A 264 14.90 -0.09 -10.96
C TRP A 264 14.34 1.10 -11.73
N SER A 265 13.03 1.34 -11.60
CA SER A 265 12.37 2.51 -12.17
C SER A 265 12.98 3.79 -11.62
N VAL A 266 13.25 4.74 -12.50
CA VAL A 266 13.67 6.10 -12.11
C VAL A 266 12.40 6.94 -11.99
N MET A 267 12.11 7.44 -10.78
CA MET A 267 11.06 8.45 -10.58
C MET A 267 11.63 9.84 -10.84
N ASP A 268 10.86 10.67 -11.52
CA ASP A 268 11.10 12.11 -11.68
C ASP A 268 10.68 12.90 -10.43
#